data_AF-A0AA92IEC0-F1
#
_entry.id   AF-A0AA92IEC0-F1
#
_cell.length_a   1.000
_cell.length_b   1.000
_cell.length_c   1.000
_cell.angle_alpha   90.00
_cell.angle_beta   90.00
_cell.angle_gamma   90.00
#
_symmetry.space_group_name_H-M   'P 1'
#
loop_
_entity.id
_entity.type
_entity.pdbx_description
1 polymer ?
#
loop_
_entity_poly.entity_id
_entity_poly.type
_entity_poly.pdbx_seq_one_letter_code
_entity_poly.pdbx_strand_id
1 'polypeptide(L)'
;MTNLRKFLSFASAISIVSQACYAQITTSIQPGNVLNIGYGFNASKPATGMQSFKTQWRFLTLDPSPSGTRFLATQFWLDPIDHSGGGDTLYIGINPPNQAINYAGQVHFSYFGTHGSTLYNQNCHAGADGGGGITCALDSVKALPGQTYRFEAKITKATATATTLEGNVEVFDASGNMIDSQQIGKFDVLRTNMELTYPGSWVEGTADPCSSLKRTMVEYSPFWRNGNIITADAVNLNSISGKCPFTYSVYTFPDLTQSVRIEYGN
;
A
#
# COMPACT_ATOMS: atom_id res chain seq x y z
N MET A 1 12.66 -20.35 62.89
CA MET A 1 11.43 -20.03 62.14
C MET A 1 11.82 -19.12 60.97
N THR A 2 12.10 -19.73 59.81
CA THR A 2 12.57 -19.06 58.59
C THR A 2 11.60 -19.45 57.48
N ASN A 3 10.70 -18.54 57.09
CA ASN A 3 9.68 -18.81 56.08
C ASN A 3 10.20 -18.44 54.69
N LEU A 4 10.38 -19.48 53.90
CA LEU A 4 10.73 -19.51 52.49
C LEU A 4 9.56 -18.99 51.63
N ARG A 5 9.68 -17.82 51.00
CA ARG A 5 8.72 -17.36 49.97
C ARG A 5 9.23 -17.78 48.59
N LYS A 6 8.57 -18.78 48.02
CA LYS A 6 8.73 -19.21 46.61
C LYS A 6 8.11 -18.15 45.69
N PHE A 7 8.92 -17.55 44.82
CA PHE A 7 8.44 -16.86 43.62
C PHE A 7 8.21 -17.92 42.54
N LEU A 8 6.95 -18.16 42.16
CA LEU A 8 6.63 -18.83 40.90
C LEU A 8 6.70 -17.78 39.79
N SER A 9 7.69 -17.89 38.90
CA SER A 9 7.66 -17.22 37.60
C SER A 9 6.84 -18.09 36.65
N PHE A 10 5.71 -17.57 36.16
CA PHE A 10 5.01 -18.13 35.02
C PHE A 10 5.75 -17.68 33.75
N ALA A 11 6.62 -18.55 33.24
CA ALA A 11 7.10 -18.46 31.87
C ALA A 11 6.04 -19.11 30.97
N SER A 12 5.19 -18.30 30.34
CA SER A 12 4.33 -18.78 29.26
C SER A 12 5.19 -18.97 28.02
N ALA A 13 5.57 -20.23 27.76
CA ALA A 13 6.15 -20.63 26.49
C ALA A 13 5.07 -20.47 25.39
N ILE A 14 5.20 -19.45 24.54
CA ILE A 14 4.48 -19.36 23.29
C ILE A 14 5.13 -20.38 22.35
N SER A 15 4.52 -21.56 22.26
CA SER A 15 4.83 -22.52 21.21
C SER A 15 4.44 -21.90 19.86
N ILE A 16 5.44 -21.50 19.07
CA ILE A 16 5.25 -21.19 17.66
C ILE A 16 4.94 -22.53 16.98
N VAL A 17 3.66 -22.81 16.77
CA VAL A 17 3.23 -23.86 15.84
C VAL A 17 3.74 -23.43 14.48
N SER A 18 4.76 -24.13 13.96
CA SER A 18 5.15 -24.05 12.57
C SER A 18 4.00 -24.62 11.73
N GLN A 19 2.99 -23.80 11.47
CA GLN A 19 1.94 -24.13 10.53
C GLN A 19 2.60 -24.22 9.15
N ALA A 20 2.69 -25.43 8.63
CA ALA A 20 3.05 -25.68 7.25
C ALA A 20 2.09 -24.88 6.37
N CYS A 21 2.61 -23.82 5.73
CA CYS A 21 1.86 -23.04 4.76
C CYS A 21 1.49 -23.94 3.58
N TYR A 22 0.21 -24.25 3.43
CA TYR A 22 -0.33 -24.69 2.14
C TYR A 22 -0.50 -23.44 1.26
N ALA A 23 0.62 -22.87 0.80
CA ALA A 23 0.55 -21.85 -0.24
C ALA A 23 0.20 -22.54 -1.56
N GLN A 24 -1.04 -22.37 -2.03
CA GLN A 24 -1.31 -22.59 -3.45
C GLN A 24 -0.59 -21.48 -4.21
N ILE A 25 0.39 -21.86 -5.03
CA ILE A 25 1.16 -20.93 -5.86
C ILE A 25 0.63 -21.03 -7.28
N THR A 26 0.00 -19.96 -7.76
CA THR A 26 -0.25 -19.78 -9.19
C THR A 26 0.79 -18.81 -9.73
N THR A 27 1.65 -19.31 -10.62
CA THR A 27 2.64 -18.49 -11.31
C THR A 27 2.17 -18.20 -12.73
N SER A 28 2.21 -16.93 -13.14
CA SER A 28 1.93 -16.53 -14.50
C SER A 28 2.98 -15.54 -14.99
N ILE A 29 3.32 -15.64 -16.27
CA ILE A 29 4.13 -14.66 -17.00
C ILE A 29 3.16 -13.84 -17.82
N GLN A 30 3.13 -12.53 -17.59
CA GLN A 30 2.26 -11.61 -18.33
C GLN A 30 3.10 -10.58 -19.06
N PRO A 31 2.80 -10.27 -20.34
CA PRO A 31 3.33 -9.08 -20.96
C PRO A 31 2.64 -7.87 -20.32
N GLY A 32 3.42 -6.90 -19.83
CA GLY A 32 2.82 -5.73 -19.20
C GLY A 32 3.81 -4.86 -18.48
N ASN A 33 3.58 -3.55 -18.51
CA ASN A 33 4.34 -2.63 -17.68
C ASN A 33 3.59 -2.37 -16.39
N VAL A 34 2.28 -2.60 -16.31
CA VAL A 34 1.51 -2.39 -15.09
C VAL A 34 0.80 -3.67 -14.70
N LEU A 35 0.93 -4.07 -13.44
CA LEU A 35 0.11 -5.11 -12.83
C LEU A 35 -0.91 -4.46 -11.91
N ASN A 36 -2.18 -4.56 -12.26
CA ASN A 36 -3.26 -4.21 -11.35
C ASN A 36 -3.58 -5.40 -10.45
N ILE A 37 -3.71 -5.10 -9.18
CA ILE A 37 -4.10 -5.96 -8.09
C ILE A 37 -5.49 -5.47 -7.65
N GLY A 38 -6.51 -6.07 -8.23
CA GLY A 38 -7.90 -5.84 -7.89
C GLY A 38 -8.37 -6.76 -6.76
N TYR A 39 -9.47 -6.37 -6.12
CA TYR A 39 -10.01 -7.06 -4.95
C TYR A 39 -11.43 -7.51 -5.24
N GLY A 40 -11.70 -8.78 -5.01
CA GLY A 40 -13.05 -9.33 -4.98
C GLY A 40 -13.77 -8.83 -3.73
N PHE A 41 -14.66 -7.85 -3.92
CA PHE A 41 -15.65 -7.45 -2.93
C PHE A 41 -17.00 -8.06 -3.30
N ASN A 42 -17.58 -8.83 -2.39
CA ASN A 42 -18.93 -9.36 -2.56
C ASN A 42 -19.97 -8.49 -1.81
N ALA A 43 -21.26 -8.76 -2.00
CA ALA A 43 -22.33 -8.00 -1.36
C ALA A 43 -22.29 -8.01 0.18
N SER A 44 -21.72 -9.04 0.81
CA SER A 44 -21.53 -9.14 2.26
C SER A 44 -20.30 -8.38 2.79
N LYS A 45 -19.38 -7.98 1.90
CA LYS A 45 -18.18 -7.20 2.20
C LYS A 45 -18.03 -6.07 1.16
N PRO A 46 -18.97 -5.11 1.12
CA PRO A 46 -18.94 -4.08 0.10
C PRO A 46 -17.69 -3.22 0.25
N ALA A 47 -17.16 -2.77 -0.90
CA ALA A 47 -16.00 -1.88 -1.00
C ALA A 47 -16.33 -0.43 -0.60
N THR A 48 -17.20 -0.24 0.40
CA THR A 48 -17.72 1.05 0.87
C THR A 48 -17.75 1.08 2.39
N GLY A 49 -18.03 2.22 3.01
CA GLY A 49 -18.11 2.37 4.46
C GLY A 49 -16.76 2.31 5.16
N MET A 50 -15.67 2.69 4.49
CA MET A 50 -14.32 2.66 5.07
C MET A 50 -13.94 4.05 5.58
N GLN A 51 -13.49 4.10 6.83
CA GLN A 51 -12.92 5.30 7.45
C GLN A 51 -11.40 5.24 7.44
N SER A 52 -10.84 4.03 7.40
CA SER A 52 -9.44 3.82 7.07
C SER A 52 -9.24 2.54 6.28
N PHE A 53 -8.17 2.52 5.50
CA PHE A 53 -7.59 1.27 5.04
C PHE A 53 -6.07 1.28 5.21
N LYS A 54 -5.49 0.10 5.40
CA LYS A 54 -4.05 -0.13 5.35
C LYS A 54 -3.68 -1.08 4.23
N THR A 55 -2.51 -0.88 3.65
CA THR A 55 -1.90 -1.73 2.62
C THR A 55 -0.43 -1.91 2.93
N GLN A 56 0.21 -2.96 2.41
CA GLN A 56 1.59 -3.24 2.74
C GLN A 56 2.38 -3.77 1.54
N TRP A 57 3.58 -3.21 1.36
CA TRP A 57 4.54 -3.59 0.33
C TRP A 57 5.88 -3.94 0.95
N ARG A 58 6.44 -5.07 0.57
CA ARG A 58 7.79 -5.49 0.97
C ARG A 58 8.69 -5.55 -0.25
N PHE A 59 9.85 -4.93 -0.17
CA PHE A 59 10.88 -5.03 -1.20
C PHE A 59 11.78 -6.20 -0.86
N LEU A 60 11.61 -7.34 -1.52
CA LEU A 60 12.47 -8.52 -1.32
C LEU A 60 13.83 -8.32 -1.98
N THR A 61 13.85 -7.70 -3.15
CA THR A 61 15.06 -7.32 -3.87
C THR A 61 14.79 -6.03 -4.61
N LEU A 62 15.75 -5.10 -4.53
CA LEU A 62 15.64 -3.78 -5.12
C LEU A 62 17.03 -3.33 -5.58
N ASP A 63 17.18 -3.19 -6.89
CA ASP A 63 18.36 -2.54 -7.45
C ASP A 63 18.35 -1.03 -7.11
N PRO A 64 19.50 -0.38 -6.90
CA PRO A 64 19.54 1.07 -6.66
C PRO A 64 18.98 1.94 -7.81
N SER A 65 18.88 1.38 -9.02
CA SER A 65 18.16 1.94 -10.16
C SER A 65 17.28 0.86 -10.80
N PRO A 66 16.19 0.44 -10.14
CA PRO A 66 15.28 -0.55 -10.64
C PRO A 66 14.57 0.05 -11.84
N SER A 67 15.10 -0.25 -13.02
CA SER A 67 14.56 0.21 -14.29
C SER A 67 13.27 -0.52 -14.65
N GLY A 68 12.51 -1.07 -13.68
CA GLY A 68 11.39 -1.99 -13.88
C GLY A 68 10.18 -1.72 -13.01
N THR A 69 10.31 -0.87 -11.98
CA THR A 69 9.23 -0.48 -11.10
C THR A 69 9.34 1.00 -10.82
N ARG A 70 8.37 1.80 -11.30
CA ARG A 70 8.32 3.24 -11.10
C ARG A 70 7.49 3.61 -9.88
N PHE A 71 6.42 2.86 -9.60
CA PHE A 71 5.55 3.16 -8.48
C PHE A 71 4.81 1.92 -7.98
N LEU A 72 4.72 1.76 -6.66
CA LEU A 72 3.85 0.78 -6.03
C LEU A 72 2.83 1.56 -5.21
N ALA A 73 1.55 1.38 -5.51
CA ALA A 73 0.53 2.23 -4.93
C ALA A 73 -0.79 1.50 -4.75
N THR A 74 -1.62 2.12 -3.91
CA THR A 74 -3.02 1.79 -3.73
C THR A 74 -3.84 3.03 -3.98
N GLN A 75 -4.78 2.93 -4.91
CA GLN A 75 -5.78 3.90 -5.29
C GLN A 75 -7.08 3.52 -4.61
N PHE A 76 -7.88 4.52 -4.32
CA PHE A 76 -9.19 4.37 -3.73
C PHE A 76 -9.96 5.64 -4.04
N TRP A 77 -11.28 5.59 -3.88
CA TRP A 77 -12.11 6.75 -4.11
C TRP A 77 -12.49 7.37 -2.76
N LEU A 78 -12.73 8.68 -2.80
CA LEU A 78 -13.38 9.44 -1.76
C LEU A 78 -14.78 9.78 -2.24
N ASP A 79 -15.75 8.96 -1.85
CA ASP A 79 -17.14 9.05 -2.27
C ASP A 79 -18.02 9.71 -1.20
N PRO A 80 -19.08 10.44 -1.59
CA PRO A 80 -20.12 10.85 -0.65
C PRO A 80 -20.77 9.64 0.03
N ILE A 81 -20.98 9.73 1.34
CA ILE A 81 -21.58 8.64 2.14
C ILE A 81 -23.03 8.32 1.75
N ASP A 82 -23.72 9.26 1.11
CA ASP A 82 -25.07 9.08 0.58
C ASP A 82 -25.09 8.41 -0.80
N HIS A 83 -23.92 8.04 -1.32
CA HIS A 83 -23.73 7.42 -2.62
C HIS A 83 -24.31 8.23 -3.79
N SER A 84 -24.35 9.57 -3.68
CA SER A 84 -24.77 10.44 -4.78
C SER A 84 -23.85 10.38 -6.01
N GLY A 85 -22.71 9.70 -5.90
CA GLY A 85 -21.66 9.64 -6.92
C GLY A 85 -20.77 10.88 -6.93
N GLY A 86 -19.87 10.96 -7.92
CA GLY A 86 -18.93 12.08 -8.06
C GLY A 86 -17.68 11.96 -7.19
N GLY A 87 -17.29 10.74 -6.82
CA GLY A 87 -16.06 10.45 -6.10
C GLY A 87 -14.82 11.06 -6.73
N ASP A 88 -13.86 11.41 -5.87
CA ASP A 88 -12.53 11.86 -6.28
C ASP A 88 -11.54 10.73 -6.06
N THR A 89 -10.48 10.70 -6.84
CA THR A 89 -9.46 9.67 -6.72
C THR A 89 -8.43 10.05 -5.67
N LEU A 90 -7.96 9.08 -4.90
CA LEU A 90 -6.74 9.20 -4.10
C LEU A 90 -5.79 8.06 -4.41
N TYR A 91 -4.50 8.27 -4.15
CA TYR A 91 -3.57 7.17 -3.99
C TYR A 91 -2.62 7.39 -2.83
N ILE A 92 -2.06 6.28 -2.34
CA ILE A 92 -0.96 6.23 -1.38
C ILE A 92 0.05 5.16 -1.84
N GLY A 93 1.34 5.46 -1.77
CA GLY A 93 2.35 4.54 -2.31
C GLY A 93 3.78 5.00 -2.15
N ILE A 94 4.68 4.31 -2.85
CA ILE A 94 6.13 4.55 -2.83
C ILE A 94 6.75 4.39 -4.20
N ASN A 95 7.59 5.35 -4.58
CA ASN A 95 8.48 5.24 -5.72
C ASN A 95 9.84 4.74 -5.23
N PRO A 96 10.41 3.69 -5.84
CA PRO A 96 11.77 3.28 -5.55
C PRO A 96 12.80 4.29 -6.06
N PRO A 97 14.07 4.21 -5.57
CA PRO A 97 15.15 5.07 -6.04
C PRO A 97 15.42 4.90 -7.53
N ASN A 98 15.99 5.91 -8.17
CA ASN A 98 16.56 5.83 -9.50
C ASN A 98 17.84 6.68 -9.57
N GLN A 99 18.99 6.06 -9.31
CA GLN A 99 20.28 6.76 -9.29
C GLN A 99 20.68 7.31 -10.66
N ALA A 100 20.20 6.73 -11.78
CA ALA A 100 20.50 7.22 -13.12
C ALA A 100 20.02 8.66 -13.36
N ILE A 101 18.99 9.10 -12.63
CA ILE A 101 18.47 10.47 -12.65
C ILE A 101 18.62 11.18 -11.30
N ASN A 102 19.47 10.64 -10.41
CA ASN A 102 19.69 11.15 -9.05
C ASN A 102 18.39 11.30 -8.23
N TYR A 103 17.46 10.37 -8.40
CA TYR A 103 16.21 10.34 -7.66
C TYR A 103 16.33 9.33 -6.51
N ALA A 104 16.08 9.76 -5.28
CA ALA A 104 16.23 8.90 -4.10
C ALA A 104 15.02 7.98 -3.84
N GLY A 105 13.93 8.16 -4.58
CA GLY A 105 12.63 7.60 -4.22
C GLY A 105 11.93 8.43 -3.15
N GLN A 106 10.62 8.34 -3.09
CA GLN A 106 9.81 9.01 -2.08
C GLN A 106 8.49 8.26 -1.87
N VAL A 107 7.88 8.43 -0.71
CA VAL A 107 6.49 8.00 -0.48
C VAL A 107 5.54 9.14 -0.85
N HIS A 108 4.33 8.78 -1.29
CA HIS A 108 3.30 9.74 -1.69
C HIS A 108 1.96 9.47 -1.04
N PHE A 109 1.23 10.55 -0.79
CA PHE A 109 -0.20 10.54 -0.56
C PHE A 109 -0.84 11.67 -1.37
N SER A 110 -1.65 11.31 -2.36
CA SER A 110 -2.20 12.26 -3.32
C SER A 110 -3.72 12.17 -3.40
N TYR A 111 -4.34 13.32 -3.64
CA TYR A 111 -5.76 13.50 -3.91
C TYR A 111 -5.91 14.18 -5.27
N PHE A 112 -6.81 13.67 -6.10
CA PHE A 112 -7.09 14.13 -7.46
C PHE A 112 -8.49 14.69 -7.51
N GLY A 113 -8.58 16.01 -7.60
CA GLY A 113 -9.85 16.72 -7.63
C GLY A 113 -9.67 18.22 -7.41
N THR A 114 -10.75 18.96 -7.54
CA THR A 114 -10.73 20.43 -7.48
C THR A 114 -11.10 20.97 -6.09
N HIS A 115 -11.37 20.10 -5.11
CA HIS A 115 -11.91 20.48 -3.81
C HIS A 115 -10.87 20.43 -2.68
N GLY A 116 -9.58 20.25 -3.03
CA GLY A 116 -8.49 20.31 -2.05
C GLY A 116 -8.40 21.69 -1.40
N SER A 117 -8.13 21.73 -0.09
CA SER A 117 -8.06 22.97 0.68
C SER A 117 -6.90 22.95 1.68
N THR A 118 -7.17 23.13 2.97
CA THR A 118 -6.16 23.28 4.03
C THR A 118 -5.10 22.17 3.95
N LEU A 119 -3.84 22.57 3.87
CA LEU A 119 -2.69 21.67 3.95
C LEU A 119 -2.09 21.80 5.34
N TYR A 120 -2.02 20.70 6.09
CA TYR A 120 -1.52 20.73 7.48
C TYR A 120 -0.02 20.42 7.59
N ASN A 121 0.59 19.90 6.53
CA ASN A 121 2.01 19.56 6.49
C ASN A 121 2.73 20.34 5.40
N GLN A 122 3.99 20.71 5.67
CA GLN A 122 4.81 21.53 4.75
C GLN A 122 5.21 20.79 3.48
N ASN A 123 5.21 19.47 3.51
CA ASN A 123 5.55 18.59 2.39
C ASN A 123 4.32 18.27 1.51
N CYS A 124 3.19 18.94 1.76
CA CYS A 124 2.00 18.91 0.92
C CYS A 124 1.93 20.16 0.05
N HIS A 125 1.55 19.98 -1.21
CA HIS A 125 1.43 21.06 -2.19
C HIS A 125 0.15 20.91 -3.02
N ALA A 126 -0.32 22.03 -3.57
CA ALA A 126 -1.43 22.01 -4.53
C ALA A 126 -0.98 21.39 -5.86
N GLY A 127 -1.88 20.60 -6.43
CA GLY A 127 -1.68 19.85 -7.67
C GLY A 127 -1.30 18.39 -7.42
N ALA A 128 -1.82 17.51 -8.27
CA ALA A 128 -1.49 16.08 -8.29
C ALA A 128 -1.23 15.65 -9.74
N ASP A 129 -0.05 15.10 -10.00
CA ASP A 129 0.45 14.70 -11.33
C ASP A 129 0.28 15.79 -12.42
N GLY A 130 0.44 17.06 -12.04
CA GLY A 130 0.29 18.22 -12.94
C GLY A 130 -1.14 18.68 -13.18
N GLY A 131 -2.14 18.00 -12.58
CA GLY A 131 -3.55 18.40 -12.57
C GLY A 131 -3.99 19.08 -11.28
N GLY A 132 -5.29 19.28 -11.11
CA GLY A 132 -5.88 19.73 -9.85
C GLY A 132 -5.78 18.66 -8.77
N GLY A 133 -5.58 19.06 -7.52
CA GLY A 133 -5.47 18.11 -6.42
C GLY A 133 -4.54 18.58 -5.33
N ILE A 134 -4.06 17.61 -4.55
CA ILE A 134 -3.05 17.79 -3.51
C ILE A 134 -2.10 16.60 -3.60
N THR A 135 -0.80 16.86 -3.51
CA THR A 135 0.21 15.81 -3.33
C THR A 135 1.05 16.12 -2.11
N CYS A 136 1.18 15.14 -1.23
CA CYS A 136 2.16 15.14 -0.15
C CYS A 136 3.22 14.08 -0.43
N ALA A 137 4.49 14.41 -0.24
CA ALA A 137 5.59 13.47 -0.46
C ALA A 137 6.62 13.53 0.67
N LEU A 138 7.26 12.41 1.01
CA LEU A 138 8.38 12.39 1.95
C LEU A 138 9.62 11.79 1.30
N ASP A 139 10.67 12.61 1.16
CA ASP A 139 12.00 12.20 0.70
C ASP A 139 12.80 11.46 1.78
N SER A 140 12.38 11.57 3.05
CA SER A 140 13.00 10.92 4.21
C SER A 140 12.75 9.41 4.23
N VAL A 141 11.67 8.94 3.60
CA VAL A 141 11.29 7.52 3.56
C VAL A 141 11.64 6.96 2.19
N LYS A 142 12.66 6.12 2.14
CA LYS A 142 13.20 5.53 0.90
C LYS A 142 12.97 4.03 0.88
N ALA A 143 12.62 3.50 -0.30
CA ALA A 143 12.52 2.07 -0.52
C ALA A 143 13.90 1.40 -0.40
N LEU A 144 14.01 0.37 0.44
CA LEU A 144 15.23 -0.38 0.67
C LEU A 144 14.96 -1.89 0.59
N PRO A 145 15.93 -2.68 0.09
CA PRO A 145 15.79 -4.12 0.04
C PRO A 145 15.66 -4.71 1.46
N GLY A 146 14.81 -5.72 1.58
CA GLY A 146 14.46 -6.39 2.83
C GLY A 146 13.37 -5.70 3.66
N GLN A 147 13.09 -4.42 3.43
CA GLN A 147 12.15 -3.64 4.24
C GLN A 147 10.70 -3.77 3.79
N THR A 148 9.80 -3.52 4.73
CA THR A 148 8.35 -3.52 4.53
C THR A 148 7.79 -2.15 4.86
N TYR A 149 6.88 -1.67 4.02
CA TYR A 149 6.23 -0.36 4.12
C TYR A 149 4.74 -0.60 4.21
N ARG A 150 4.14 -0.21 5.34
CA ARG A 150 2.70 -0.27 5.55
C ARG A 150 2.13 1.12 5.46
N PHE A 151 1.25 1.33 4.49
CA PHE A 151 0.60 2.60 4.25
C PHE A 151 -0.80 2.57 4.85
N GLU A 152 -1.22 3.67 5.46
CA GLU A 152 -2.58 3.90 5.92
C GLU A 152 -3.11 5.19 5.33
N ALA A 153 -4.30 5.15 4.74
CA ALA A 153 -5.10 6.34 4.53
C ALA A 153 -6.32 6.29 5.45
N LYS A 154 -6.61 7.41 6.11
CA LYS A 154 -7.73 7.52 7.04
C LYS A 154 -8.43 8.87 6.95
N ILE A 155 -9.75 8.83 7.11
CA ILE A 155 -10.57 10.00 7.41
C ILE A 155 -10.47 10.24 8.91
N THR A 156 -9.93 11.41 9.29
CA THR A 156 -9.78 11.79 10.71
C THR A 156 -10.92 12.67 11.19
N LYS A 157 -11.64 13.30 10.26
CA LYS A 157 -12.80 14.13 10.52
C LYS A 157 -13.65 14.21 9.26
N ALA A 158 -14.96 14.10 9.40
CA ALA A 158 -15.93 14.38 8.35
C ALA A 158 -17.00 15.30 8.90
N THR A 159 -17.35 16.35 8.15
CA THR A 159 -18.40 17.31 8.48
C THR A 159 -19.31 17.53 7.27
N ALA A 160 -20.38 18.29 7.46
CA ALA A 160 -21.26 18.70 6.38
C ALA A 160 -20.57 19.55 5.29
N THR A 161 -19.33 20.01 5.48
CA THR A 161 -18.64 20.92 4.54
C THR A 161 -17.22 20.52 4.20
N ALA A 162 -16.58 19.65 4.99
CA ALA A 162 -15.23 19.19 4.73
C ALA A 162 -14.97 17.79 5.27
N THR A 163 -14.11 17.04 4.57
CA THR A 163 -13.51 15.80 5.05
C THR A 163 -12.01 15.97 5.16
N THR A 164 -11.45 15.68 6.34
CA THR A 164 -10.02 15.71 6.63
C THR A 164 -9.41 14.31 6.48
N LEU A 165 -8.41 14.21 5.61
CA LEU A 165 -7.69 12.99 5.29
C LEU A 165 -6.28 13.01 5.85
N GLU A 166 -5.77 11.84 6.22
CA GLU A 166 -4.41 11.65 6.68
C GLU A 166 -3.81 10.38 6.06
N GLY A 167 -2.61 10.51 5.51
CA GLY A 167 -1.79 9.41 5.00
C GLY A 167 -0.60 9.16 5.91
N ASN A 168 -0.34 7.91 6.27
CA ASN A 168 0.78 7.49 7.11
C ASN A 168 1.56 6.34 6.48
N VAL A 169 2.84 6.23 6.83
CA VAL A 169 3.70 5.08 6.52
C VAL A 169 4.37 4.57 7.79
N GLU A 170 4.31 3.26 7.99
CA GLU A 170 5.10 2.51 8.97
C GLU A 170 6.16 1.72 8.21
N VAL A 171 7.42 1.76 8.65
CA VAL A 171 8.53 1.02 8.04
C VAL A 171 8.99 -0.07 8.99
N PHE A 172 9.16 -1.28 8.46
CA PHE A 172 9.63 -2.44 9.19
C PHE A 172 10.92 -2.99 8.57
N ASP A 173 11.83 -3.43 9.42
CA ASP A 173 13.04 -4.14 9.00
C ASP A 173 12.73 -5.56 8.47
N ALA A 174 13.76 -6.27 8.01
CA ALA A 174 13.63 -7.62 7.49
C ALA A 174 13.19 -8.66 8.55
N SER A 175 13.33 -8.34 9.83
CA SER A 175 12.90 -9.16 10.97
C SER A 175 11.46 -8.85 11.40
N GLY A 176 10.82 -7.84 10.81
CA GLY A 176 9.46 -7.42 11.13
C GLY A 176 9.36 -6.42 12.29
N ASN A 177 10.47 -5.85 12.75
CA ASN A 177 10.43 -4.79 13.76
C ASN A 177 10.13 -3.45 13.09
N MET A 178 9.22 -2.67 13.68
CA MET A 178 8.97 -1.30 13.24
C MET A 178 10.19 -0.43 13.56
N ILE A 179 10.76 0.20 12.55
CA ILE A 179 11.94 1.06 12.65
C ILE A 179 11.64 2.53 12.39
N ASP A 180 10.49 2.83 11.78
CA ASP A 180 10.06 4.19 11.50
C ASP A 180 8.53 4.27 11.38
N SER A 181 7.98 5.45 11.66
CA SER A 181 6.56 5.77 11.46
C SER A 181 6.42 7.28 11.22
N GLN A 182 5.91 7.64 10.05
CA GLN A 182 5.78 9.04 9.63
C GLN A 182 4.41 9.32 9.03
N GLN A 183 3.90 10.52 9.29
CA GLN A 183 2.75 11.07 8.59
C GLN A 183 3.22 11.61 7.24
N ILE A 184 2.74 11.01 6.15
CA ILE A 184 3.03 11.45 4.78
C ILE A 184 2.35 12.78 4.52
N GLY A 185 1.12 12.96 4.99
CA GLY A 185 0.44 14.23 4.86
C GLY A 185 -0.98 14.21 5.41
N LYS A 186 -1.49 15.41 5.67
CA LYS A 186 -2.84 15.66 6.14
C LYS A 186 -3.39 16.89 5.45
N PHE A 187 -4.61 16.78 4.94
CA PHE A 187 -5.29 17.85 4.23
C PHE A 187 -6.81 17.76 4.33
N ASP A 188 -7.47 18.89 4.07
CA ASP A 188 -8.92 18.96 3.93
C ASP A 188 -9.33 18.89 2.46
N VAL A 189 -10.47 18.23 2.23
CA VAL A 189 -11.23 18.28 0.99
C VAL A 189 -12.58 18.91 1.32
N LEU A 190 -12.95 19.99 0.63
CA LEU A 190 -14.19 20.77 0.84
C LEU A 190 -15.40 20.07 0.22
N ARG A 191 -15.62 18.83 0.65
CA ARG A 191 -16.81 18.05 0.36
C ARG A 191 -17.45 17.59 1.65
N THR A 192 -18.72 17.19 1.55
CA THR A 192 -19.57 16.78 2.68
C THR A 192 -19.02 15.52 3.37
N ASN A 193 -19.85 14.79 4.11
CA ASN A 193 -19.44 13.53 4.71
C ASN A 193 -19.05 12.53 3.63
N MET A 194 -17.75 12.22 3.55
CA MET A 194 -17.20 11.27 2.60
C MET A 194 -16.82 9.95 3.28
N GLU A 195 -16.60 8.94 2.47
CA GLU A 195 -16.06 7.64 2.84
C GLU A 195 -14.98 7.20 1.83
N LEU A 196 -14.12 6.27 2.25
CA LEU A 196 -13.17 5.62 1.36
C LEU A 196 -13.84 4.40 0.72
N THR A 197 -13.66 4.23 -0.58
CA THR A 197 -14.29 3.15 -1.35
C THR A 197 -13.35 2.55 -2.40
N TYR A 198 -13.69 1.35 -2.88
CA TYR A 198 -13.08 0.67 -4.04
C TYR A 198 -11.55 0.71 -4.10
N PRO A 199 -10.81 0.26 -3.06
CA PRO A 199 -9.36 0.25 -3.14
C PRO A 199 -8.89 -0.73 -4.21
N GLY A 200 -7.86 -0.34 -4.94
CA GLY A 200 -7.19 -1.07 -6.01
C GLY A 200 -5.70 -0.79 -5.93
N SER A 201 -4.84 -1.81 -5.99
CA SER A 201 -3.39 -1.61 -5.95
C SER A 201 -2.78 -1.88 -7.30
N TRP A 202 -1.62 -1.31 -7.57
CA TRP A 202 -0.86 -1.64 -8.77
C TRP A 202 0.63 -1.51 -8.52
N VAL A 203 1.37 -2.23 -9.36
CA VAL A 203 2.78 -1.97 -9.58
C VAL A 203 2.91 -1.40 -10.98
N GLU A 204 3.33 -0.15 -11.04
CA GLU A 204 3.71 0.50 -12.28
C GLU A 204 5.17 0.18 -12.58
N GLY A 205 5.40 -0.37 -13.75
CA GLY A 205 6.70 -0.68 -14.30
C GLY A 205 7.21 0.40 -15.23
N THR A 206 8.36 0.13 -15.85
CA THR A 206 9.10 1.13 -16.62
C THR A 206 8.59 1.33 -18.05
N ALA A 207 9.04 2.42 -18.68
CA ALA A 207 9.06 2.56 -20.14
C ALA A 207 10.37 2.05 -20.79
N ASP A 208 11.38 1.67 -19.98
CA ASP A 208 12.70 1.25 -20.44
C ASP A 208 12.66 -0.07 -21.25
N PRO A 209 13.66 -0.32 -22.10
CA PRO A 209 13.79 -1.60 -22.80
C PRO A 209 13.89 -2.80 -21.85
N CYS A 210 13.36 -3.95 -22.28
CA CYS A 210 13.37 -5.15 -21.42
C CYS A 210 14.77 -5.67 -21.12
N SER A 211 15.73 -5.41 -22.01
CA SER A 211 17.14 -5.75 -21.82
C SER A 211 17.83 -4.95 -20.71
N SER A 212 17.27 -3.80 -20.31
CA SER A 212 17.83 -3.01 -19.20
C SER A 212 17.22 -3.35 -17.85
N LEU A 213 16.13 -4.14 -17.80
CA LEU A 213 15.43 -4.47 -16.56
C LEU A 213 16.37 -5.06 -15.51
N LYS A 214 16.52 -4.33 -14.41
CA LYS A 214 17.16 -4.83 -13.20
C LYS A 214 16.17 -5.60 -12.35
N ARG A 215 16.67 -6.67 -11.72
CA ARG A 215 15.86 -7.56 -10.90
C ARG A 215 15.20 -6.77 -9.76
N THR A 216 13.88 -6.78 -9.73
CA THR A 216 13.07 -6.17 -8.67
C THR A 216 12.03 -7.18 -8.23
N MET A 217 12.02 -7.48 -6.93
CA MET A 217 11.05 -8.40 -6.34
C MET A 217 10.32 -7.71 -5.22
N VAL A 218 8.99 -7.66 -5.33
CA VAL A 218 8.12 -7.01 -4.37
C VAL A 218 7.03 -7.96 -3.94
N GLU A 219 6.60 -7.84 -2.69
CA GLU A 219 5.54 -8.64 -2.11
C GLU A 219 4.46 -7.72 -1.55
N TYR A 220 3.26 -7.88 -2.08
CA TYR A 220 2.05 -7.21 -1.66
C TYR A 220 1.34 -8.05 -0.60
N SER A 221 0.99 -7.47 0.54
CA SER A 221 0.15 -8.14 1.56
C SER A 221 -1.25 -7.50 1.60
N PRO A 222 -2.29 -8.26 1.98
CA PRO A 222 -3.69 -7.83 1.83
C PRO A 222 -4.04 -6.65 2.73
N PHE A 223 -5.19 -6.04 2.46
CA PHE A 223 -5.61 -4.83 3.16
C PHE A 223 -6.18 -5.07 4.56
N TRP A 224 -6.10 -4.02 5.36
CA TRP A 224 -6.91 -3.87 6.56
C TRP A 224 -7.96 -2.78 6.30
N ARG A 225 -9.20 -2.98 6.77
CA ARG A 225 -10.27 -1.98 6.83
C ARG A 225 -10.61 -1.67 8.26
N ASN A 226 -10.60 -0.40 8.63
CA ASN A 226 -10.94 0.05 9.98
C ASN A 226 -10.19 -0.77 11.06
N GLY A 227 -8.93 -1.13 10.80
CA GLY A 227 -8.09 -1.94 11.68
C GLY A 227 -8.24 -3.48 11.56
N ASN A 228 -9.24 -3.98 10.83
CA ASN A 228 -9.46 -5.42 10.66
C ASN A 228 -8.91 -5.91 9.32
N ILE A 229 -8.22 -7.05 9.30
CA ILE A 229 -7.80 -7.69 8.04
C ILE A 229 -9.06 -8.00 7.22
N ILE A 230 -9.09 -7.56 5.96
CA ILE A 230 -10.05 -8.07 4.99
C ILE A 230 -9.38 -9.17 4.18
N THR A 231 -9.88 -10.39 4.32
CA THR A 231 -9.74 -11.40 3.28
C THR A 231 -10.63 -11.02 2.10
N ALA A 232 -10.05 -10.38 1.09
CA ALA A 232 -10.69 -10.23 -0.21
C ALA A 232 -11.00 -11.63 -0.74
N ASP A 233 -12.18 -11.82 -1.32
CA ASP A 233 -12.62 -13.17 -1.70
C ASP A 233 -11.79 -13.74 -2.87
N ALA A 234 -11.12 -12.85 -3.62
CA ALA A 234 -10.04 -13.15 -4.55
C ALA A 234 -9.20 -11.91 -4.84
N VAL A 235 -7.90 -12.08 -5.05
CA VAL A 235 -7.06 -11.10 -5.74
C VAL A 235 -7.21 -11.29 -7.24
N ASN A 236 -7.77 -10.30 -7.92
CA ASN A 236 -7.93 -10.29 -9.37
C ASN A 236 -6.74 -9.58 -9.99
N LEU A 237 -5.90 -10.32 -10.71
CA LEU A 237 -4.71 -9.80 -11.35
C LEU A 237 -4.98 -9.55 -12.83
N ASN A 238 -4.90 -8.28 -13.24
CA ASN A 238 -5.04 -7.88 -14.63
C ASN A 238 -3.79 -7.11 -15.04
N SER A 239 -3.08 -7.60 -16.05
CA SER A 239 -2.00 -6.84 -16.69
C SER A 239 -2.58 -5.80 -17.64
N ILE A 240 -2.06 -4.58 -17.58
CA ILE A 240 -2.26 -3.62 -18.67
C ILE A 240 -1.10 -3.79 -19.64
N SER A 241 -1.41 -3.81 -20.94
CA SER A 241 -0.47 -4.01 -22.03
C SER A 241 0.85 -3.27 -21.83
N GLY A 242 1.96 -3.93 -22.10
CA GLY A 242 3.28 -3.35 -21.93
C GLY A 242 4.39 -4.19 -22.54
N LYS A 243 5.58 -3.62 -22.52
CA LYS A 243 6.71 -4.07 -23.34
C LYS A 243 7.43 -5.27 -22.72
N CYS A 244 7.46 -5.38 -21.39
CA CYS A 244 8.29 -6.36 -20.72
C CYS A 244 7.48 -7.38 -19.92
N PRO A 245 7.95 -8.64 -19.87
CA PRO A 245 7.31 -9.65 -19.04
C PRO A 245 7.66 -9.42 -17.57
N PHE A 246 6.70 -9.73 -16.70
CA PHE A 246 6.94 -9.95 -15.28
C PHE A 246 6.36 -11.30 -14.88
N THR A 247 6.90 -11.85 -13.79
CA THR A 247 6.36 -13.04 -13.15
C THR A 247 5.63 -12.61 -11.89
N TYR A 248 4.48 -13.21 -11.62
CA TYR A 248 3.85 -13.08 -10.30
C TYR A 248 3.48 -14.43 -9.73
N SER A 249 3.42 -14.50 -8.41
CA SER A 249 2.95 -15.64 -7.63
C SER A 249 1.94 -15.16 -6.59
N VAL A 250 0.76 -15.76 -6.58
CA VAL A 250 -0.22 -15.56 -5.50
C VAL A 250 0.01 -16.61 -4.43
N TYR A 251 0.06 -16.20 -3.16
CA TYR A 251 0.17 -17.06 -1.98
C TYR A 251 -1.10 -16.93 -1.18
N THR A 252 -1.84 -18.02 -1.00
CA THR A 252 -3.00 -18.07 -0.09
C THR A 252 -2.59 -18.70 1.24
N PHE A 253 -2.81 -18.00 2.34
CA PHE A 253 -2.51 -18.45 3.70
C PHE A 253 -3.69 -19.22 4.33
N PRO A 254 -3.48 -19.95 5.45
CA PRO A 254 -4.54 -20.72 6.11
C PRO A 254 -5.74 -19.89 6.59
N ASP A 255 -5.52 -18.61 6.89
CA ASP A 255 -6.57 -17.65 7.25
C ASP A 255 -7.28 -17.04 6.03
N LEU A 256 -7.01 -17.56 4.83
CA LEU A 256 -7.48 -17.13 3.52
C LEU A 256 -6.95 -15.75 3.10
N THR A 257 -5.97 -15.19 3.79
CA THR A 257 -5.28 -14.00 3.32
C THR A 257 -4.47 -14.33 2.07
N GLN A 258 -4.40 -13.39 1.13
CA GLN A 258 -3.65 -13.56 -0.10
C GLN A 258 -2.53 -12.52 -0.19
N SER A 259 -1.33 -12.98 -0.53
CA SER A 259 -0.17 -12.15 -0.85
C SER A 259 0.20 -12.33 -2.32
N VAL A 260 0.69 -11.26 -2.96
CA VAL A 260 1.15 -11.31 -4.34
C VAL A 260 2.62 -10.96 -4.39
N ARG A 261 3.46 -11.90 -4.81
CA ARG A 261 4.85 -11.62 -5.15
C ARG A 261 4.93 -11.30 -6.62
N ILE A 262 5.69 -10.27 -6.95
CA ILE A 262 5.87 -9.77 -8.31
C ILE A 262 7.37 -9.63 -8.55
N GLU A 263 7.83 -10.13 -9.68
CA GLU A 263 9.23 -10.13 -10.09
C GLU A 263 9.38 -9.55 -11.50
N TYR A 264 10.22 -8.52 -11.60
CA TYR A 264 10.66 -7.90 -12.85
C TYR A 264 12.14 -8.17 -13.08
N GLY A 265 12.54 -8.30 -14.35
CA GLY A 265 13.92 -8.55 -14.74
C GLY A 265 14.36 -10.01 -14.52
N ASN A 266 15.51 -10.37 -15.09
CA ASN A 266 16.17 -11.66 -14.87
C ASN A 266 17.33 -11.51 -13.88
#